data_AF-A0A1H9IJ00-F1
#
_entry.id   AF-A0A1H9IJ00-F1
#
_cell.length_a   1.000
_cell.length_b   1.000
_cell.length_c   1.000
_cell.angle_alpha   90.00
_cell.angle_beta   90.00
_cell.angle_gamma   90.00
#
_symmetry.space_group_name_H-M   'P 1'
#
loop_
_entity.id
_entity.type
_entity.pdbx_description
1 polymer ?
#
loop_
_entity_poly.entity_id
_entity_poly.type
_entity_poly.pdbx_seq_one_letter_code
_entity_poly.pdbx_strand_id
1 'polypeptide(L)'
;MSGRSGVRRRGAAADGFRMRLVAVVVASVSAAGCGVLDVPVEERWEARAGFPGCGGVALEQGEDLRERAVGEIACLRRSLESGEDAELQVTYSTVEGAPVRDHYRLTPQGRLEVYTDGTDDPYSDGKWSFAECYEPR
;
A
#
# COMPACT_ATOMS: atom_id res chain seq x y z
N MET A 1 -36.32 9.69 -79.81
CA MET A 1 -35.61 10.98 -79.97
C MET A 1 -34.16 10.77 -79.60
N SER A 2 -33.27 11.29 -80.45
CA SER A 2 -31.81 11.50 -80.37
C SER A 2 -31.16 11.42 -78.97
N GLY A 3 -29.93 10.96 -78.75
CA GLY A 3 -28.81 10.68 -79.66
C GLY A 3 -27.47 10.85 -78.91
N ARG A 4 -26.39 10.49 -79.61
CA ARG A 4 -24.98 10.90 -79.42
C ARG A 4 -24.13 10.31 -78.27
N SER A 5 -23.22 9.44 -78.74
CA SER A 5 -21.78 9.36 -78.47
C SER A 5 -21.09 10.53 -77.78
N GLY A 6 -20.12 10.23 -76.90
CA GLY A 6 -19.08 11.17 -76.45
C GLY A 6 -17.92 10.48 -75.73
N VAL A 7 -16.79 10.33 -76.42
CA VAL A 7 -15.48 9.83 -75.95
C VAL A 7 -14.73 10.92 -75.15
N ARG A 8 -13.93 10.50 -74.14
CA ARG A 8 -12.57 11.02 -73.73
C ARG A 8 -12.40 10.87 -72.20
N ARG A 9 -11.23 10.73 -71.59
CA ARG A 9 -9.85 10.28 -71.86
C ARG A 9 -9.17 10.36 -70.48
N ARG A 10 -8.29 9.38 -70.18
CA ARG A 10 -7.00 9.46 -69.45
C ARG A 10 -6.90 10.23 -68.12
N GLY A 11 -6.30 9.58 -67.13
CA GLY A 11 -5.58 10.24 -66.03
C GLY A 11 -5.01 9.23 -65.04
N ALA A 12 -3.69 9.16 -64.95
CA ALA A 12 -2.91 8.24 -64.11
C ALA A 12 -2.66 8.82 -62.71
N ALA A 13 -2.53 7.94 -61.71
CA ALA A 13 -1.67 8.03 -60.53
C ALA A 13 -1.87 6.72 -59.75
N ALA A 14 -0.94 5.77 -59.71
CA ALA A 14 0.30 5.80 -58.92
C ALA A 14 0.05 6.22 -57.48
N ASP A 15 -0.44 5.29 -56.64
CA ASP A 15 -0.29 5.44 -55.19
C ASP A 15 0.56 4.31 -54.65
N GLY A 16 1.77 4.72 -54.27
CA GLY A 16 2.85 3.86 -53.84
C GLY A 16 2.54 3.16 -52.53
N PHE A 17 3.09 1.96 -52.44
CA PHE A 17 3.23 1.17 -51.22
C PHE A 17 4.00 1.99 -50.17
N ARG A 18 3.29 2.75 -49.33
CA ARG A 18 3.87 3.36 -48.13
C ARG A 18 4.03 2.28 -47.07
N MET A 19 5.16 1.58 -47.15
CA MET A 19 5.67 0.68 -46.13
C MET A 19 5.82 1.47 -44.81
N ARG A 20 4.85 1.31 -43.90
CA ARG A 20 4.92 1.87 -42.54
C ARG A 20 5.95 1.05 -41.76
N LEU A 21 7.16 1.59 -41.67
CA LEU A 21 8.20 1.11 -40.76
C LEU A 21 7.76 1.44 -39.32
N VAL A 22 7.16 0.46 -38.65
CA VAL A 22 6.87 0.52 -37.22
C VAL A 22 8.18 0.19 -36.50
N ALA A 23 8.92 1.22 -36.09
CA ALA A 23 10.08 1.06 -35.23
C ALA A 23 9.59 0.79 -33.80
N VAL A 24 9.48 -0.50 -33.44
CA VAL A 24 9.27 -0.92 -32.05
C VAL A 24 10.60 -0.79 -31.32
N VAL A 25 10.78 0.31 -30.59
CA VAL A 25 11.89 0.42 -29.63
C VAL A 25 11.43 -0.24 -28.33
N VAL A 26 11.71 -1.54 -28.18
CA VAL A 26 11.64 -2.22 -26.89
C VAL A 26 12.88 -1.81 -26.09
N ALA A 27 12.76 -0.75 -25.30
CA ALA A 27 13.75 -0.43 -24.28
C ALA A 27 13.45 -1.29 -23.05
N SER A 28 13.92 -2.54 -23.07
CA SER A 28 13.95 -3.43 -21.90
C SER A 28 15.03 -2.96 -20.93
N VAL A 29 14.66 -2.06 -20.01
CA VAL A 29 15.46 -1.75 -18.82
C VAL A 29 15.19 -2.83 -17.78
N SER A 30 15.93 -3.93 -17.88
CA SER A 30 16.00 -4.97 -16.86
C SER A 30 17.01 -4.53 -15.79
N ALA A 31 16.55 -3.77 -14.80
CA ALA A 31 17.27 -3.59 -13.55
C ALA A 31 16.61 -4.44 -12.46
N ALA A 32 16.65 -5.77 -12.63
CA ALA A 32 16.39 -6.71 -11.54
C ALA A 32 17.64 -6.77 -10.66
N GLY A 33 17.92 -5.68 -9.96
CA GLY A 33 18.81 -5.70 -8.82
C GLY A 33 18.04 -6.30 -7.65
N CYS A 34 18.24 -7.58 -7.36
CA CYS A 34 17.92 -8.14 -6.04
C CYS A 34 18.90 -7.57 -5.01
N GLY A 35 18.83 -6.27 -4.77
CA GLY A 35 19.25 -5.70 -3.50
C GLY A 35 18.06 -5.87 -2.57
N VAL A 36 18.27 -6.54 -1.43
CA VAL A 36 17.37 -6.34 -0.29
C VAL A 36 17.60 -4.87 0.08
N LEU A 37 16.82 -3.96 -0.52
CA LEU A 37 16.75 -2.61 -0.03
C LEU A 37 16.16 -2.79 1.37
N ASP A 38 16.99 -2.54 2.38
CA ASP A 38 16.53 -2.39 3.75
C ASP A 38 15.72 -1.08 3.77
N VAL A 39 14.47 -1.18 3.28
CA VAL A 39 13.57 -0.04 3.17
C VAL A 39 13.21 0.36 4.60
N PRO A 40 13.45 1.64 4.99
CA PRO A 40 13.11 2.13 6.31
C PRO A 40 11.68 1.74 6.70
N VAL A 41 11.47 1.42 7.97
CA VAL A 41 10.15 0.99 8.47
C VAL A 41 9.08 2.05 8.19
N GLU A 42 9.43 3.33 8.34
CA GLU A 42 8.58 4.47 8.00
C GLU A 42 8.13 4.43 6.54
N GLU A 43 9.07 4.25 5.59
CA GLU A 43 8.74 4.16 4.17
C GLU A 43 7.84 2.94 3.88
N ARG A 44 8.06 1.81 4.55
CA ARG A 44 7.17 0.64 4.45
C ARG A 44 5.76 0.94 4.99
N TRP A 45 5.66 1.69 6.08
CA TRP A 45 4.39 2.13 6.65
C TRP A 45 3.66 3.08 5.69
N GLU A 46 4.32 4.11 5.19
CA GLU A 46 3.72 5.11 4.29
C GLU A 46 3.29 4.51 2.94
N ALA A 47 4.04 3.54 2.41
CA ALA A 47 3.73 2.90 1.14
C ALA A 47 2.65 1.80 1.23
N ARG A 48 2.21 1.43 2.44
CA ARG A 48 1.31 0.29 2.64
C ARG A 48 -0.10 0.56 2.09
N ALA A 49 -0.81 -0.50 1.73
CA ALA A 49 -2.26 -0.44 1.61
C ALA A 49 -2.90 -0.49 3.01
N GLY A 50 -3.80 0.44 3.33
CA GLY A 50 -4.53 0.41 4.59
C GLY A 50 -5.61 -0.68 4.61
N PHE A 51 -5.87 -1.24 5.79
CA PHE A 51 -7.00 -2.16 6.04
C PHE A 51 -8.18 -1.44 6.73
N PRO A 52 -9.37 -2.08 6.83
CA PRO A 52 -10.48 -1.55 7.61
C PRO A 52 -10.07 -1.24 9.06
N GLY A 53 -10.48 -0.08 9.58
CA GLY A 53 -10.11 0.35 10.92
C GLY A 53 -11.01 -0.25 12.01
N CYS A 54 -10.39 -0.81 13.04
CA CYS A 54 -11.01 -1.16 14.32
C CYS A 54 -11.05 0.00 15.32
N GLY A 55 -10.54 1.18 14.93
CA GLY A 55 -10.54 2.38 15.75
C GLY A 55 -9.16 2.74 16.28
N GLY A 56 -9.15 3.64 17.27
CA GLY A 56 -7.95 4.10 17.94
C GLY A 56 -8.21 4.32 19.43
N VAL A 57 -7.23 3.97 20.26
CA VAL A 57 -7.29 4.12 21.71
C VAL A 57 -6.05 4.88 22.19
N ALA A 58 -6.25 5.81 23.12
CA ALA A 58 -5.16 6.43 23.88
C ALA A 58 -5.14 5.83 25.28
N LEU A 59 -3.95 5.42 25.72
CA LEU A 59 -3.70 4.89 27.06
C LEU A 59 -2.99 5.95 27.89
N GLU A 60 -3.54 6.23 29.06
CA GLU A 60 -2.85 6.98 30.10
C GLU A 60 -1.78 6.09 30.77
N GLN A 61 -0.85 6.74 31.48
CA GLN A 61 0.23 6.01 32.15
C GLN A 61 -0.32 5.00 33.17
N GLY A 62 0.05 3.72 32.99
CA GLY A 62 -0.38 2.63 33.86
C GLY A 62 -1.73 2.01 33.50
N GLU A 63 -2.40 2.48 32.44
CA GLU A 63 -3.59 1.82 31.92
C GLU A 63 -3.24 0.55 31.13
N ASP A 64 -4.09 -0.47 31.27
CA ASP A 64 -3.95 -1.73 30.52
C ASP A 64 -4.76 -1.68 29.22
N LEU A 65 -4.11 -2.07 28.12
CA LEU A 65 -4.73 -2.08 26.78
C LEU A 65 -5.99 -2.97 26.72
N ARG A 66 -6.00 -4.11 27.42
CA ARG A 66 -7.15 -5.06 27.41
C ARG A 66 -8.36 -4.51 28.15
N GLU A 67 -8.15 -3.57 29.09
CA GLU A 67 -9.21 -2.92 29.83
C GLU A 67 -9.77 -1.69 29.09
N ARG A 68 -8.90 -0.91 28.43
CA ARG A 68 -9.30 0.34 27.76
C ARG A 68 -9.79 0.13 26.33
N ALA A 69 -9.25 -0.85 25.61
CA ALA A 69 -9.49 -1.07 24.18
C ALA A 69 -10.37 -2.31 23.91
N VAL A 70 -11.34 -2.59 24.79
CA VAL A 70 -12.15 -3.82 24.71
C VAL A 70 -12.87 -3.94 23.37
N GLY A 71 -13.42 -2.84 22.84
CA GLY A 71 -14.17 -2.82 21.59
C GLY A 71 -13.28 -3.02 20.37
N GLU A 72 -12.13 -2.35 20.38
CA GLU A 72 -11.10 -2.35 19.35
C GLU A 72 -10.45 -3.73 19.24
N ILE A 73 -10.08 -4.34 20.39
CA ILE A 73 -9.55 -5.70 20.45
C ILE A 73 -10.61 -6.71 20.00
N ALA A 74 -11.88 -6.52 20.40
CA ALA A 74 -12.96 -7.39 19.95
C ALA A 74 -13.17 -7.29 18.43
N CYS A 75 -12.95 -6.12 17.84
CA CYS A 75 -12.95 -5.95 16.38
C CYS A 75 -11.82 -6.74 15.72
N LEU A 76 -10.57 -6.58 16.17
CA LEU A 76 -9.43 -7.34 15.63
C LEU A 76 -9.65 -8.86 15.74
N ARG A 77 -10.19 -9.33 16.87
CA ARG A 77 -10.50 -10.76 17.07
C ARG A 77 -11.54 -11.27 16.10
N ARG A 78 -12.62 -10.52 15.86
CA ARG A 78 -13.64 -10.90 14.87
C ARG A 78 -13.06 -10.98 13.46
N SER A 79 -12.19 -10.05 13.09
CA SER A 79 -11.49 -10.08 11.81
C SER A 79 -10.59 -11.33 11.70
N LEU A 80 -9.86 -11.68 12.76
CA LEU A 80 -9.02 -12.88 12.80
C LEU A 80 -9.86 -14.16 12.63
N GLU A 81 -10.99 -14.25 13.35
CA GLU A 81 -11.91 -15.39 13.26
C GLU A 81 -12.58 -15.50 11.88
N SER A 82 -12.79 -14.37 11.20
CA SER A 82 -13.44 -14.30 9.89
C SER A 82 -12.46 -14.38 8.71
N GLY A 83 -11.15 -14.36 8.96
CA GLY A 83 -10.11 -14.31 7.94
C GLY A 83 -10.06 -12.97 7.20
N GLU A 84 -10.53 -11.90 7.84
CA GLU A 84 -10.53 -10.53 7.32
C GLU A 84 -9.30 -9.76 7.84
N ASP A 85 -8.95 -8.70 7.12
CA ASP A 85 -7.93 -7.75 7.54
C ASP A 85 -8.50 -6.64 8.43
N ALA A 86 -7.64 -6.06 9.26
CA ALA A 86 -8.02 -4.93 10.11
C ALA A 86 -6.80 -4.15 10.62
N GLU A 87 -6.98 -2.85 10.90
CA GLU A 87 -5.97 -2.02 11.59
C GLU A 87 -6.51 -1.46 12.91
N LEU A 88 -5.66 -1.38 13.94
CA LEU A 88 -5.91 -0.70 15.21
C LEU A 88 -4.73 0.21 15.54
N GLN A 89 -5.02 1.46 15.90
CA GLN A 89 -4.02 2.37 16.46
C GLN A 89 -4.10 2.40 18.00
N VAL A 90 -2.96 2.26 18.66
CA VAL A 90 -2.83 2.48 20.10
C VAL A 90 -1.82 3.60 20.31
N THR A 91 -2.19 4.63 21.04
CA THR A 91 -1.26 5.67 21.49
C THR A 91 -1.03 5.51 22.99
N TYR A 92 0.21 5.51 23.45
CA TYR A 92 0.54 5.52 24.86
C TYR A 92 1.69 6.47 25.13
N SER A 93 1.75 7.00 26.35
CA SER A 93 2.83 7.91 26.75
C SER A 93 3.94 7.13 27.45
N THR A 94 5.20 7.49 27.15
CA THR A 94 6.36 7.06 27.94
C THR A 94 6.34 7.67 29.35
N VAL A 95 7.28 7.26 30.20
CA VAL A 95 7.39 7.77 31.58
C VAL A 95 7.64 9.29 31.60
N GLU A 96 8.31 9.78 30.57
CA GLU A 96 8.64 11.17 30.31
C GLU A 96 7.48 11.95 29.65
N GLY A 97 6.36 11.28 29.37
CA GLY A 97 5.14 11.87 28.83
C GLY A 97 5.13 12.02 27.31
N ALA A 98 6.09 11.45 26.60
CA ALA A 98 6.14 11.55 25.15
C ALA A 98 5.28 10.46 24.50
N PRO A 99 4.50 10.79 23.44
CA PRO A 99 3.61 9.84 22.83
C PRO A 99 4.38 8.86 21.93
N VAL A 100 3.99 7.59 22.02
CA VAL A 100 4.38 6.51 21.11
C VAL A 100 3.10 5.95 20.49
N ARG A 101 3.13 5.64 19.19
CA ARG A 101 1.98 5.07 18.47
C ARG A 101 2.32 3.69 17.96
N ASP A 102 1.59 2.69 18.44
CA ASP A 102 1.57 1.36 17.84
C ASP A 102 0.44 1.26 16.84
N HIS A 103 0.74 0.70 15.68
CA HIS A 103 -0.20 0.38 14.63
C HIS A 103 -0.23 -1.13 14.42
N TYR A 104 -1.28 -1.75 14.93
CA TYR A 104 -1.56 -3.17 14.79
C TYR A 104 -2.27 -3.41 13.47
N ARG A 105 -1.73 -4.29 12.62
CA ARG A 105 -2.31 -4.68 11.34
C ARG A 105 -2.48 -6.19 11.29
N LEU A 106 -3.73 -6.63 11.27
CA LEU A 106 -4.06 -8.02 11.03
C LEU A 106 -4.15 -8.25 9.52
N THR A 107 -3.31 -9.15 9.01
CA THR A 107 -3.31 -9.50 7.58
C THR A 107 -4.33 -10.59 7.27
N PRO A 108 -4.75 -10.74 6.00
CA PRO A 108 -5.62 -11.86 5.57
C PRO A 108 -5.01 -13.25 5.77
N GLN A 109 -3.70 -13.34 6.07
CA GLN A 109 -3.03 -14.61 6.40
C GLN A 109 -3.04 -14.91 7.90
N GLY A 110 -3.74 -14.11 8.71
CA GLY A 110 -3.79 -14.27 10.17
C GLY A 110 -2.51 -13.85 10.90
N ARG A 111 -1.64 -13.06 10.25
CA ARG A 111 -0.46 -12.49 10.90
C ARG A 111 -0.81 -11.14 11.51
N LEU A 112 -0.29 -10.86 12.70
CA LEU A 112 -0.37 -9.53 13.32
C LEU A 112 0.96 -8.82 13.14
N GLU A 113 0.97 -7.78 12.33
CA GLU A 113 2.08 -6.85 12.16
C GLU A 113 1.92 -5.68 13.15
N VAL A 114 3.02 -5.22 13.74
CA VAL A 114 3.04 -4.06 14.64
C VAL A 114 4.08 -3.09 14.13
N TYR A 115 3.64 -1.89 13.76
CA TYR A 115 4.51 -0.77 13.43
C TYR A 115 4.48 0.22 14.58
N THR A 116 5.63 0.52 15.17
CA THR A 116 5.73 1.46 16.29
C THR A 116 6.41 2.73 15.82
N ASP A 117 5.71 3.86 15.93
CA ASP A 117 6.20 5.20 15.72
C ASP A 117 6.63 5.81 17.07
N GLY A 118 7.94 5.85 17.30
CA GLY A 118 8.56 6.54 18.44
C GLY A 118 9.16 7.90 18.07
N THR A 119 8.84 8.46 16.89
CA THR A 119 9.51 9.68 16.39
C THR A 119 9.19 10.93 17.22
N ASP A 120 8.06 10.93 17.94
CA ASP A 120 7.67 12.00 18.86
C ASP A 120 8.25 11.83 20.27
N ASP A 121 8.98 10.73 20.57
CA ASP A 121 9.64 10.53 21.86
C ASP A 121 11.11 10.97 21.82
N PRO A 122 11.44 12.16 22.38
CA PRO A 122 12.81 12.68 22.39
C PRO A 122 13.77 11.88 23.28
N TYR A 123 13.26 10.96 24.10
CA TYR A 123 14.05 10.10 24.99
C TYR A 123 14.22 8.67 24.45
N SER A 124 13.57 8.33 23.33
CA SER A 124 13.75 7.07 22.61
C SER A 124 14.88 7.14 21.58
N ASP A 125 15.03 6.10 20.75
CA ASP A 125 15.88 6.15 19.57
C ASP A 125 15.28 6.95 18.40
N GLY A 126 14.06 7.48 18.56
CA GLY A 126 13.38 8.41 17.65
C GLY A 126 13.02 7.78 16.31
N LYS A 127 12.76 6.47 16.28
CA LYS A 127 12.61 5.71 15.04
C LYS A 127 11.28 4.97 14.96
N TRP A 128 10.97 4.59 13.73
CA TRP A 128 10.00 3.55 13.44
C TRP A 128 10.60 2.16 13.67
N SER A 129 9.83 1.26 14.27
CA SER A 129 10.20 -0.15 14.43
C SER A 129 9.06 -1.09 14.00
N PHE A 130 9.41 -2.35 13.71
CA PHE A 130 8.48 -3.35 13.19
C PHE A 130 8.63 -4.68 13.93
N ALA A 131 7.52 -5.28 14.29
CA ALA A 131 7.42 -6.64 14.82
C ALA A 131 6.28 -7.41 14.14
N GLU A 132 6.35 -8.74 14.15
CA GLU A 132 5.29 -9.61 13.61
C GLU A 132 5.03 -10.81 14.52
N CYS A 133 3.77 -11.21 14.58
CA CYS A 133 3.29 -12.36 15.35
C CYS A 133 2.48 -13.29 14.43
N TYR A 134 2.85 -14.57 14.40
CA TYR A 134 2.22 -15.59 13.55
C TYR A 134 1.03 -16.32 14.21
N GLU A 135 0.93 -16.23 15.54
CA GLU A 135 -0.15 -16.82 16.33
C GLU A 135 -0.69 -15.79 17.34
N PRO A 136 -1.35 -14.72 16.88
CA PRO A 136 -1.96 -13.75 17.77
C PRO A 136 -3.08 -14.42 18.61
N ARG A 137 -3.08 -14.21 19.93
CA ARG A 137 -4.06 -14.78 20.89
C ARG A 137 -4.76 -13.67 21.68
#